data_AF-A0A2K9HNS3-F1
#
_entry.id   AF-A0A2K9HNS3-F1
#
_cell.length_a   1.000
_cell.length_b   1.000
_cell.length_c   1.000
_cell.angle_alpha   90.00
_cell.angle_beta   90.00
_cell.angle_gamma   90.00
#
_symmetry.space_group_name_H-M   'P 1'
#
loop_
_entity.id
_entity.type
_entity.pdbx_description
1 polymer ?
#
loop_
_entity_poly.entity_id
_entity_poly.type
_entity_poly.pdbx_seq_one_letter_code
_entity_poly.pdbx_strand_id
1 'polypeptide(L)'
;MKALLSTLKRLDRIYDQLDLLNFRAHKELPLTFNKNDSKELLPKNKRLSFNYSYLNKEKTRLTNLMLNQVIDLRVPEFALNKTIHPQMIDKALKLKNIDENHTKQKLKRPSRNRKVNKLKQLIEMIEDENLNLCHGYLNQIYVILLIHHLLPLDLRKEPYQAGELLRDNDFRTKLLQFDYDRYLYQEFKPENYLRFLIYTRVNRMPDYVKSFDARDIIPEAAECGFSGIAYEISIDGLKECYVTFKGTEVNVDYTVTSRSKRFEKAILETYKDWDYNVNAILVGSDKNLSQLRVAQDFMRYIEDNIAPKTLIYGLGHSLGGHFVQTLQLMDNCFDAGYTLNSAPVNLKLIQHVKPTLFSEHTWQKLFELTDDTDNVKYITKDLRQQINRLLPHDYSQIINEVFEQDMTQVFYELPFTIWIGQKWEYNLNNWKYPFKNHPRAYLNSGEIHAYQHFFEQLFIYLSSSNSSRQVIRNSISFIRLRTKLLRENINDPKTAKYLFDYSNYLYQSGAFKDRPQKISQEFIEQNSSVIRGSLQEWPFLKSINTGMLNLATYFHVIDGAKHFLNRTPHKI
;
A
#
# COMPACT_ATOMS: atom_id res chain seq x y z
N MET A 1 -7.13 -32.84 -18.05
CA MET A 1 -7.03 -32.25 -16.69
C MET A 1 -5.60 -32.18 -16.15
N LYS A 2 -4.90 -33.30 -15.86
CA LYS A 2 -3.53 -33.28 -15.27
C LYS A 2 -2.53 -32.37 -16.01
N ALA A 3 -2.50 -32.44 -17.34
CA ALA A 3 -1.65 -31.59 -18.16
C ALA A 3 -1.96 -30.08 -18.00
N LEU A 4 -3.25 -29.72 -18.01
CA LEU A 4 -3.71 -28.34 -17.79
C LEU A 4 -3.26 -27.82 -16.41
N LEU A 5 -3.50 -28.56 -15.34
CA LEU A 5 -3.12 -28.17 -13.98
C LEU A 5 -1.59 -28.00 -13.84
N SER A 6 -0.81 -28.86 -14.49
CA SER A 6 0.64 -28.72 -14.55
C SER A 6 1.06 -27.43 -15.26
N THR A 7 0.43 -27.10 -16.40
CA THR A 7 0.69 -25.87 -17.13
C THR A 7 0.31 -24.63 -16.32
N LEU A 8 -0.88 -24.62 -15.70
CA LEU A 8 -1.34 -23.51 -14.84
C LEU A 8 -0.36 -23.27 -13.68
N LYS A 9 0.06 -24.32 -12.97
CA LYS A 9 1.04 -24.22 -11.88
C LYS A 9 2.40 -23.71 -12.34
N ARG A 10 2.84 -24.10 -13.53
CA ARG A 10 4.08 -23.60 -14.12
C ARG A 10 3.96 -22.14 -14.52
N LEU A 11 2.81 -21.73 -15.04
CA LEU A 11 2.55 -20.34 -15.44
C LEU A 11 2.49 -19.42 -14.22
N ASP A 12 1.82 -19.83 -13.13
CA ASP A 12 1.79 -19.11 -11.85
C ASP A 12 3.21 -18.83 -11.34
N ARG A 13 4.05 -19.87 -11.33
CA ARG A 13 5.48 -19.75 -10.95
C ARG A 13 6.27 -18.79 -11.85
N ILE A 14 5.93 -18.70 -13.14
CA ILE A 14 6.59 -17.74 -14.05
C ILE A 14 6.19 -16.31 -13.68
N TYR A 15 4.92 -16.08 -13.35
CA TYR A 15 4.46 -14.78 -12.88
C TYR A 15 5.11 -14.40 -11.53
N ASP A 16 5.20 -15.32 -10.57
CA ASP A 16 5.93 -15.10 -9.31
C ASP A 16 7.41 -14.75 -9.56
N GLN A 17 8.04 -15.39 -10.55
CA GLN A 17 9.43 -15.11 -10.93
C GLN A 17 9.60 -13.76 -11.63
N LEU A 18 8.62 -13.33 -12.43
CA LEU A 18 8.59 -11.99 -13.03
C LEU A 18 8.37 -10.93 -11.96
N ASP A 19 7.50 -11.17 -10.99
CA ASP A 19 7.27 -10.26 -9.87
C ASP A 19 8.53 -10.12 -8.99
N LEU A 20 9.18 -11.23 -8.65
CA LEU A 20 10.47 -11.21 -7.96
C LEU A 20 11.57 -10.54 -8.79
N LEU A 21 11.53 -10.65 -10.12
CA LEU A 21 12.44 -9.93 -11.01
C LEU A 21 12.17 -8.43 -10.98
N ASN A 22 10.90 -8.01 -10.91
CA ASN A 22 10.52 -6.61 -10.74
C ASN A 22 11.08 -6.04 -9.44
N PHE A 23 10.91 -6.77 -8.33
CA PHE A 23 11.47 -6.40 -7.03
C PHE A 23 12.99 -6.25 -7.08
N ARG A 24 13.68 -7.21 -7.71
CA ARG A 24 15.14 -7.16 -7.89
C ARG A 24 15.58 -5.97 -8.75
N ALA A 25 14.83 -5.65 -9.81
CA ALA A 25 15.14 -4.52 -10.67
C ALA A 25 14.98 -3.18 -9.94
N HIS A 26 13.89 -3.02 -9.18
CA HIS A 26 13.64 -1.87 -8.31
C HIS A 26 14.73 -1.69 -7.26
N LYS A 27 15.10 -2.77 -6.56
CA LYS A 27 16.17 -2.76 -5.56
C LYS A 27 17.52 -2.29 -6.11
N GLU A 28 17.80 -2.59 -7.38
CA GLU A 28 19.04 -2.20 -8.05
C GLU A 28 19.01 -0.78 -8.62
N LEU A 29 17.89 -0.06 -8.53
CA LEU A 29 17.81 1.32 -9.02
C LEU A 29 18.72 2.23 -8.17
N PRO A 30 19.71 2.92 -8.77
CA PRO A 30 20.63 3.75 -8.00
C PRO A 30 19.92 5.02 -7.51
N LEU A 31 20.08 5.31 -6.22
CA LEU A 31 19.48 6.47 -5.57
C LEU A 31 20.37 7.71 -5.64
N THR A 32 21.69 7.52 -5.80
CA THR A 32 22.65 8.59 -6.09
C THR A 32 23.39 8.32 -7.38
N PHE A 33 23.66 9.35 -8.19
CA PHE A 33 24.41 9.18 -9.43
C PHE A 33 25.91 9.32 -9.18
N ASN A 34 26.55 8.26 -8.68
CA ASN A 34 28.01 8.20 -8.61
C ASN A 34 28.59 7.24 -9.69
N LYS A 35 29.87 7.43 -10.03
CA LYS A 35 30.54 6.66 -11.09
C LYS A 35 30.72 5.18 -10.74
N ASN A 36 30.81 4.84 -9.45
CA ASN A 36 31.02 3.49 -8.95
C ASN A 36 29.72 2.66 -9.06
N ASP A 37 28.60 3.21 -8.58
CA ASP A 37 27.25 2.62 -8.72
C ASP A 37 26.94 2.37 -10.21
N SER A 38 27.31 3.32 -11.08
CA SER A 38 27.16 3.16 -12.53
C SER A 38 28.00 2.00 -13.09
N LYS A 39 29.20 1.73 -12.58
CA LYS A 39 30.04 0.61 -13.05
C LYS A 39 29.40 -0.74 -12.69
N GLU A 40 28.94 -0.90 -11.45
CA GLU A 40 28.33 -2.13 -10.94
C GLU A 40 27.00 -2.49 -11.61
N LEU A 41 26.24 -1.51 -12.07
CA LEU A 41 24.95 -1.73 -12.74
C LEU A 41 25.04 -2.50 -14.06
N LEU A 42 26.16 -2.46 -14.78
CA LEU A 42 26.26 -3.08 -16.10
C LEU A 42 26.09 -4.62 -16.07
N PRO A 43 26.88 -5.38 -15.29
CA PRO A 43 26.70 -6.83 -15.20
C PRO A 43 25.32 -7.21 -14.65
N LYS A 44 24.81 -6.45 -13.67
CA LYS A 44 23.49 -6.69 -13.08
C LYS A 44 22.37 -6.52 -14.10
N ASN A 45 22.37 -5.43 -14.86
CA ASN A 45 21.39 -5.21 -15.93
C ASN A 45 21.39 -6.34 -16.96
N LYS A 46 22.57 -6.80 -17.40
CA LYS A 46 22.66 -7.91 -18.35
C LYS A 46 21.98 -9.17 -17.81
N ARG A 47 22.23 -9.52 -16.55
CA ARG A 47 21.63 -10.70 -15.90
C ARG A 47 20.11 -10.54 -15.75
N LEU A 48 19.64 -9.38 -15.30
CA LEU A 48 18.21 -9.11 -15.14
C LEU A 48 17.47 -9.15 -16.50
N SER A 49 18.03 -8.52 -17.53
CA SER A 49 17.44 -8.55 -18.88
C SER A 49 17.44 -9.96 -19.50
N PHE A 50 18.49 -10.76 -19.26
CA PHE A 50 18.51 -12.16 -19.70
C PHE A 50 17.41 -12.98 -19.01
N ASN A 51 17.27 -12.85 -17.69
CA ASN A 51 16.20 -13.51 -16.94
C ASN A 51 14.83 -13.12 -17.47
N TYR A 52 14.58 -11.82 -17.69
CA TYR A 52 13.33 -11.35 -18.27
C TYR A 52 13.07 -11.97 -19.64
N SER A 53 14.06 -11.99 -20.54
CA SER A 53 13.88 -12.56 -21.88
C SER A 53 13.53 -14.06 -21.83
N TYR A 54 14.15 -14.81 -20.91
CA TYR A 54 13.81 -16.22 -20.70
C TYR A 54 12.39 -16.39 -20.14
N LEU A 55 12.06 -15.66 -19.08
CA LEU A 55 10.75 -15.72 -18.42
C LEU A 55 9.63 -15.33 -19.38
N ASN A 56 9.81 -14.25 -20.15
CA ASN A 56 8.81 -13.80 -21.12
C ASN A 56 8.56 -14.85 -22.22
N LYS A 57 9.62 -15.47 -22.75
CA LYS A 57 9.47 -16.57 -23.73
C LYS A 57 8.72 -17.78 -23.15
N GLU A 58 9.07 -18.19 -21.93
CA GLU A 58 8.39 -19.31 -21.27
C GLU A 58 6.93 -18.97 -20.92
N LYS A 59 6.66 -17.75 -20.48
CA LYS A 59 5.32 -17.20 -20.25
C LYS A 59 4.47 -17.32 -21.53
N THR A 60 4.93 -16.76 -22.65
CA THR A 60 4.21 -16.85 -23.94
C THR A 60 3.99 -18.29 -24.38
N ARG A 61 4.99 -19.16 -24.24
CA ARG A 61 4.87 -20.59 -24.58
C ARG A 61 3.80 -21.28 -23.72
N LEU A 62 3.81 -21.04 -22.41
CA LEU A 62 2.87 -21.64 -21.46
C LEU A 62 1.46 -21.07 -21.61
N THR A 63 1.29 -19.78 -21.88
CA THR A 63 -0.02 -19.17 -22.13
C THR A 63 -0.68 -19.76 -23.37
N ASN A 64 0.06 -19.92 -24.47
CA ASN A 64 -0.47 -20.57 -25.68
C ASN A 64 -0.78 -22.06 -25.45
N LEU A 65 0.10 -22.78 -24.73
CA LEU A 65 -0.13 -24.18 -24.39
C LEU A 65 -1.39 -24.33 -23.51
N MET A 66 -1.55 -23.46 -22.52
CA MET A 66 -2.70 -23.45 -21.62
C MET A 66 -3.99 -23.20 -22.39
N LEU A 67 -4.04 -22.20 -23.29
CA LEU A 67 -5.22 -21.95 -24.12
C LEU A 67 -5.61 -23.19 -24.95
N ASN A 68 -4.66 -23.82 -25.63
CA ASN A 68 -4.93 -25.03 -26.40
C ASN A 68 -5.45 -26.16 -25.51
N GLN A 69 -4.81 -26.39 -24.35
CA GLN A 69 -5.25 -27.40 -23.39
C GLN A 69 -6.64 -27.12 -22.81
N VAL A 70 -7.03 -25.85 -22.64
CA VAL A 70 -8.37 -25.46 -22.22
C VAL A 70 -9.37 -25.76 -23.34
N ILE A 71 -9.09 -25.36 -24.59
CA ILE A 71 -9.95 -25.62 -25.76
C ILE A 71 -10.18 -27.12 -25.95
N ASP A 72 -9.12 -27.92 -25.86
CA ASP A 72 -9.16 -29.36 -26.07
C ASP A 72 -9.67 -30.16 -24.86
N LEU A 73 -9.90 -29.50 -23.72
CA LEU A 73 -10.35 -30.16 -22.51
C LEU A 73 -11.74 -30.78 -22.73
N ARG A 74 -11.83 -32.10 -22.55
CA ARG A 74 -13.09 -32.85 -22.53
C ARG A 74 -13.31 -33.38 -21.12
N VAL A 75 -14.35 -32.88 -20.45
CA VAL A 75 -14.82 -33.39 -19.16
C VAL A 75 -16.35 -33.51 -19.20
N PRO A 76 -16.95 -34.56 -18.59
CA PRO A 76 -18.40 -34.80 -18.63
C PRO A 76 -19.24 -33.62 -18.12
N GLU A 77 -18.73 -32.86 -17.15
CA GLU A 77 -19.37 -31.71 -16.53
C GLU A 77 -19.68 -30.60 -17.52
N PHE A 78 -18.93 -30.50 -18.63
CA PHE A 78 -19.19 -29.53 -19.69
C PHE A 78 -20.48 -29.83 -20.46
N ALA A 79 -20.90 -31.11 -20.53
CA ALA A 79 -22.18 -31.48 -21.11
C ALA A 79 -23.35 -31.13 -20.19
N LEU A 80 -23.13 -31.24 -18.87
CA LEU A 80 -24.11 -30.90 -17.84
C LEU A 80 -24.29 -29.39 -17.71
N ASN A 81 -23.19 -28.63 -17.80
CA ASN A 81 -23.22 -27.19 -17.80
C ASN A 81 -22.34 -26.63 -18.93
N LYS A 82 -23.02 -26.20 -20.00
CA LYS A 82 -22.39 -25.71 -21.23
C LYS A 82 -21.66 -24.38 -21.09
N THR A 83 -21.78 -23.67 -19.95
CA THR A 83 -21.12 -22.37 -19.75
C THR A 83 -19.71 -22.49 -19.17
N ILE A 84 -19.37 -23.60 -18.50
CA ILE A 84 -18.08 -23.78 -17.81
C ILE A 84 -16.92 -23.68 -18.82
N HIS A 85 -17.01 -24.42 -19.92
CA HIS A 85 -15.93 -24.48 -20.91
C HIS A 85 -15.72 -23.13 -21.62
N PRO A 86 -16.76 -22.44 -22.12
CA PRO A 86 -16.63 -21.06 -22.61
C PRO A 86 -16.05 -20.08 -21.60
N GLN A 87 -16.42 -20.15 -20.32
CA GLN A 87 -15.86 -19.28 -19.28
C GLN A 87 -14.35 -19.49 -19.11
N MET A 88 -13.89 -20.74 -19.07
CA MET A 88 -12.45 -21.04 -19.02
C MET A 88 -11.72 -20.53 -20.26
N ILE A 89 -12.31 -20.71 -21.46
CA ILE A 89 -11.74 -20.20 -22.71
C ILE A 89 -11.65 -18.67 -22.69
N ASP A 90 -12.67 -17.96 -22.21
CA ASP A 90 -12.64 -16.50 -22.06
C ASP A 90 -11.46 -16.03 -21.21
N LYS A 91 -11.24 -16.63 -20.03
CA LYS A 91 -10.11 -16.25 -19.17
C LYS A 91 -8.77 -16.57 -19.82
N ALA A 92 -8.67 -17.72 -20.49
CA ALA A 92 -7.47 -18.10 -21.21
C ALA A 92 -7.15 -17.15 -22.38
N LEU A 93 -8.17 -16.70 -23.11
CA LEU A 93 -8.04 -15.71 -24.19
C LEU A 93 -7.66 -14.33 -23.64
N LYS A 94 -8.23 -13.90 -22.50
CA LYS A 94 -7.83 -12.65 -21.84
C LYS A 94 -6.34 -12.65 -21.46
N LEU A 95 -5.83 -13.75 -20.89
CA LEU A 95 -4.40 -13.94 -20.64
C LEU A 95 -3.56 -13.83 -21.91
N LYS A 96 -3.98 -14.51 -22.98
CA LYS A 96 -3.28 -14.44 -24.28
C LYS A 96 -3.28 -13.04 -24.87
N ASN A 97 -4.39 -12.31 -24.78
CA ASN A 97 -4.50 -10.96 -25.30
C ASN A 97 -3.59 -9.98 -24.55
N ILE A 98 -3.40 -10.13 -23.24
CA ILE A 98 -2.44 -9.34 -22.47
C ILE A 98 -1.02 -9.58 -22.99
N ASP A 99 -0.64 -10.84 -23.17
CA ASP A 99 0.68 -11.24 -23.70
C ASP A 99 0.93 -10.69 -25.12
N GLU A 100 -0.06 -10.77 -26.01
CA GLU A 100 0.04 -10.22 -27.36
C GLU A 100 0.07 -8.68 -27.40
N ASN A 101 -0.67 -8.01 -26.52
CA ASN A 101 -0.68 -6.55 -26.48
C ASN A 101 0.63 -6.00 -25.94
N HIS A 102 1.19 -6.64 -24.92
CA HIS A 102 2.51 -6.33 -24.38
C HIS A 102 3.59 -6.38 -25.47
N THR A 103 3.59 -7.43 -26.30
CA THR A 103 4.58 -7.57 -27.39
C THR A 103 4.42 -6.56 -28.54
N LYS A 104 3.22 -5.98 -28.71
CA LYS A 104 2.93 -4.95 -29.74
C LYS A 104 3.28 -3.52 -29.29
N GLN A 105 3.30 -3.24 -28.00
CA GLN A 105 3.64 -1.90 -27.50
C GLN A 105 5.11 -1.56 -27.76
N LYS A 106 5.35 -0.60 -28.66
CA LYS A 106 6.69 -0.03 -28.85
C LYS A 106 7.04 0.87 -27.67
N LEU A 107 7.68 0.32 -26.65
CA LEU A 107 8.31 1.13 -25.60
C LEU A 107 9.32 2.09 -26.23
N LYS A 108 9.19 3.38 -25.91
CA LYS A 108 10.09 4.41 -26.45
C LYS A 108 11.50 4.11 -25.97
N ARG A 109 12.43 3.92 -26.91
CA ARG A 109 13.84 3.79 -26.57
C ARG A 109 14.31 5.07 -25.87
N PRO A 110 15.03 4.97 -24.75
CA PRO A 110 15.52 6.14 -24.06
C PRO A 110 16.46 6.95 -24.95
N SER A 111 16.33 8.28 -24.94
CA SER A 111 17.13 9.20 -25.75
C SER A 111 18.64 9.16 -25.45
N ARG A 112 19.01 8.65 -24.27
CA ARG A 112 20.40 8.45 -23.84
C ARG A 112 20.63 7.00 -23.43
N ASN A 113 21.69 6.39 -23.95
CA ASN A 113 22.10 5.02 -23.63
C ASN A 113 22.82 4.90 -22.27
N ARG A 114 22.22 5.44 -21.20
CA ARG A 114 22.76 5.31 -19.83
C ARG A 114 22.34 3.95 -19.25
N LYS A 115 23.22 3.35 -18.44
CA LYS A 115 22.94 2.05 -17.79
C LYS A 115 21.66 2.08 -16.94
N VAL A 116 21.45 3.16 -16.20
CA VAL A 116 20.21 3.38 -15.42
C VAL A 116 18.96 3.38 -16.32
N ASN A 117 19.05 3.94 -17.53
CA ASN A 117 17.92 3.96 -18.45
C ASN A 117 17.57 2.55 -18.96
N LYS A 118 18.56 1.65 -19.08
CA LYS A 118 18.29 0.24 -19.40
C LYS A 118 17.57 -0.49 -18.28
N LEU A 119 17.92 -0.19 -17.02
CA LEU A 119 17.24 -0.76 -15.86
C LEU A 119 15.80 -0.24 -15.76
N LYS A 120 15.60 1.07 -15.94
CA LYS A 120 14.26 1.67 -16.00
C LYS A 120 13.42 1.08 -17.12
N GLN A 121 14.00 0.93 -18.31
CA GLN A 121 13.33 0.27 -19.42
C GLN A 121 12.94 -1.17 -19.08
N LEU A 122 13.80 -1.92 -18.36
CA LEU A 122 13.45 -3.27 -17.91
C LEU A 122 12.29 -3.26 -16.92
N ILE A 123 12.27 -2.33 -15.96
CA ILE A 123 11.15 -2.15 -15.03
C ILE A 123 9.86 -1.87 -15.80
N GLU A 124 9.88 -0.89 -16.71
CA GLU A 124 8.74 -0.56 -17.58
C GLU A 124 8.27 -1.77 -18.40
N MET A 125 9.21 -2.60 -18.89
CA MET A 125 8.87 -3.84 -19.61
C MET A 125 8.16 -4.86 -18.71
N ILE A 126 8.59 -5.01 -17.45
CA ILE A 126 7.98 -5.94 -16.50
C ILE A 126 6.62 -5.42 -16.02
N GLU A 127 6.49 -4.11 -15.78
CA GLU A 127 5.22 -3.48 -15.40
C GLU A 127 4.16 -3.60 -16.51
N ASP A 128 4.56 -3.48 -17.79
CA ASP A 128 3.67 -3.66 -18.94
C ASP A 128 3.16 -5.11 -19.11
N GLU A 129 3.76 -6.09 -18.40
CA GLU A 129 3.23 -7.45 -18.33
C GLU A 129 1.89 -7.52 -17.57
N ASN A 130 1.54 -6.48 -16.79
CA ASN A 130 0.33 -6.43 -15.97
C ASN A 130 0.16 -7.70 -15.10
N LEU A 131 1.18 -8.03 -14.30
CA LEU A 131 1.24 -9.30 -13.55
C LEU A 131 0.02 -9.53 -12.65
N ASN A 132 -0.53 -8.49 -12.00
CA ASN A 132 -1.73 -8.64 -11.16
C ASN A 132 -2.95 -9.08 -11.97
N LEU A 133 -3.12 -8.52 -13.17
CA LEU A 133 -4.18 -8.93 -14.10
C LEU A 133 -3.97 -10.37 -14.58
N CYS A 134 -2.71 -10.75 -14.83
CA CYS A 134 -2.34 -12.11 -15.21
C CYS A 134 -2.63 -13.12 -14.09
N HIS A 135 -2.22 -12.85 -12.85
CA HIS A 135 -2.56 -13.68 -11.70
C HIS A 135 -4.08 -13.73 -11.50
N GLY A 136 -4.79 -12.61 -11.64
CA GLY A 136 -6.24 -12.55 -11.50
C GLY A 136 -6.97 -13.48 -12.47
N TYR A 137 -6.66 -13.45 -13.77
CA TYR A 137 -7.29 -14.37 -14.72
C TYR A 137 -6.85 -15.83 -14.53
N LEU A 138 -5.61 -16.07 -14.12
CA LEU A 138 -5.14 -17.42 -13.79
C LEU A 138 -5.91 -17.99 -12.58
N ASN A 139 -6.08 -17.18 -11.53
CA ASN A 139 -6.85 -17.53 -10.34
C ASN A 139 -8.31 -17.77 -10.68
N GLN A 140 -8.91 -16.98 -11.58
CA GLN A 140 -10.28 -17.22 -12.04
C GLN A 140 -10.43 -18.59 -12.71
N ILE A 141 -9.45 -19.06 -13.49
CA ILE A 141 -9.47 -20.43 -14.04
C ILE A 141 -9.49 -21.45 -12.90
N TYR A 142 -8.65 -21.27 -11.87
CA TYR A 142 -8.65 -22.15 -10.70
C TYR A 142 -9.97 -22.11 -9.92
N VAL A 143 -10.55 -20.93 -9.75
CA VAL A 143 -11.84 -20.74 -9.09
C VAL A 143 -12.94 -21.46 -9.87
N ILE A 144 -13.00 -21.32 -11.19
CA ILE A 144 -13.95 -22.05 -12.06
C ILE A 144 -13.77 -23.57 -11.86
N LEU A 145 -12.53 -24.07 -11.87
CA LEU A 145 -12.26 -25.48 -11.65
C LEU A 145 -12.70 -25.94 -10.25
N LEU A 146 -12.51 -25.12 -9.22
CA LEU A 146 -12.90 -25.44 -7.85
C LEU A 146 -14.43 -25.49 -7.67
N ILE A 147 -15.15 -24.45 -8.09
CA ILE A 147 -16.61 -24.34 -7.88
C ILE A 147 -17.41 -25.38 -8.67
N HIS A 148 -16.81 -25.95 -9.71
CA HIS A 148 -17.41 -27.02 -10.50
C HIS A 148 -16.82 -28.41 -10.18
N HIS A 149 -16.08 -28.54 -9.08
CA HIS A 149 -15.51 -29.82 -8.61
C HIS A 149 -14.57 -30.51 -9.63
N LEU A 150 -13.97 -29.74 -10.53
CA LEU A 150 -13.01 -30.19 -11.54
C LEU A 150 -11.56 -30.11 -11.05
N LEU A 151 -11.31 -29.37 -9.97
CA LEU A 151 -10.00 -29.28 -9.32
C LEU A 151 -9.80 -30.50 -8.41
N PRO A 152 -8.80 -31.38 -8.68
CA PRO A 152 -8.48 -32.47 -7.79
C PRO A 152 -7.92 -31.91 -6.48
N LEU A 153 -8.63 -32.16 -5.38
CA LEU A 153 -8.26 -31.69 -4.06
C LEU A 153 -7.39 -32.74 -3.35
N ASP A 154 -6.19 -32.34 -2.98
CA ASP A 154 -5.32 -33.05 -2.04
C ASP A 154 -5.47 -32.40 -0.67
N LEU A 155 -6.31 -32.97 0.20
CA LEU A 155 -6.59 -32.43 1.54
C LEU A 155 -5.63 -33.04 2.56
N ARG A 156 -4.99 -32.20 3.38
CA ARG A 156 -4.17 -32.70 4.49
C ARG A 156 -5.06 -33.35 5.55
N LYS A 157 -4.48 -34.32 6.28
CA LYS A 157 -5.19 -35.10 7.31
C LYS A 157 -5.30 -34.36 8.63
N GLU A 158 -4.28 -33.60 8.97
CA GLU A 158 -4.20 -32.85 10.21
C GLU A 158 -5.31 -31.77 10.22
N PRO A 159 -6.02 -31.60 11.34
CA PRO A 159 -7.08 -30.60 11.44
C PRO A 159 -6.51 -29.19 11.34
N TYR A 160 -7.36 -28.26 10.92
CA TYR A 160 -7.08 -26.84 10.95
C TYR A 160 -6.85 -26.34 12.39
N GLN A 161 -5.89 -25.42 12.58
CA GLN A 161 -5.65 -24.78 13.86
C GLN A 161 -6.03 -23.30 13.81
N ALA A 162 -6.61 -22.78 14.89
CA ALA A 162 -6.95 -21.37 14.98
C ALA A 162 -5.72 -20.47 14.74
N GLY A 163 -5.92 -19.43 13.92
CA GLY A 163 -4.92 -18.46 13.49
C GLY A 163 -3.89 -19.01 12.50
N GLU A 164 -4.06 -20.21 11.96
CA GLU A 164 -3.10 -20.77 11.00
C GLU A 164 -3.04 -19.95 9.70
N LEU A 165 -4.18 -19.51 9.16
CA LEU A 165 -4.21 -18.58 8.02
C LEU A 165 -3.63 -17.20 8.38
N LEU A 166 -3.91 -16.67 9.58
CA LEU A 166 -3.32 -15.41 10.05
C LEU A 166 -1.78 -15.48 10.15
N ARG A 167 -1.21 -16.65 10.44
CA ARG A 167 0.24 -16.85 10.49
C ARG A 167 0.88 -17.03 9.11
N ASP A 168 0.09 -17.20 8.06
CA ASP A 168 0.56 -17.45 6.70
C ASP A 168 0.77 -16.13 5.92
N ASN A 169 2.02 -15.86 5.51
CA ASN A 169 2.38 -14.61 4.83
C ASN A 169 1.64 -14.39 3.51
N ASP A 170 1.52 -15.45 2.69
CA ASP A 170 0.88 -15.31 1.38
C ASP A 170 -0.64 -15.17 1.53
N PHE A 171 -1.27 -15.83 2.52
CA PHE A 171 -2.68 -15.64 2.82
C PHE A 171 -2.96 -14.17 3.15
N ARG A 172 -2.22 -13.62 4.12
CA ARG A 172 -2.39 -12.22 4.55
C ARG A 172 -2.23 -11.24 3.40
N THR A 173 -1.13 -11.37 2.65
CA THR A 173 -0.84 -10.45 1.54
C THR A 173 -1.80 -10.62 0.36
N LYS A 174 -2.19 -11.85 -0.01
CA LYS A 174 -3.17 -12.10 -1.08
C LYS A 174 -4.58 -11.69 -0.69
N LEU A 175 -4.95 -11.77 0.60
CA LEU A 175 -6.24 -11.29 1.09
C LEU A 175 -6.29 -9.76 1.06
N LEU A 176 -5.24 -9.07 1.54
CA LEU A 176 -5.14 -7.62 1.43
C LEU A 176 -5.13 -7.15 -0.05
N GLN A 177 -4.42 -7.85 -0.92
CA GLN A 177 -4.36 -7.53 -2.35
C GLN A 177 -5.72 -7.73 -3.05
N PHE A 178 -6.51 -8.73 -2.62
CA PHE A 178 -7.80 -9.03 -3.21
C PHE A 178 -8.79 -7.87 -3.11
N ASP A 179 -8.71 -7.04 -2.07
CA ASP A 179 -9.54 -5.84 -1.95
C ASP A 179 -9.31 -4.84 -3.09
N TYR A 180 -8.08 -4.74 -3.60
CA TYR A 180 -7.72 -3.91 -4.75
C TYR A 180 -8.07 -4.58 -6.09
N ASP A 181 -7.99 -5.92 -6.14
CA ASP A 181 -8.23 -6.70 -7.36
C ASP A 181 -9.68 -7.17 -7.53
N ARG A 182 -10.58 -6.75 -6.64
CA ARG A 182 -11.98 -7.22 -6.60
C ARG A 182 -12.74 -7.00 -7.92
N TYR A 183 -12.38 -5.96 -8.67
CA TYR A 183 -12.94 -5.68 -9.99
C TYR A 183 -12.74 -6.84 -10.99
N LEU A 184 -11.71 -7.67 -10.80
CA LEU A 184 -11.46 -8.86 -11.62
C LEU A 184 -12.45 -9.99 -11.34
N TYR A 185 -13.06 -10.00 -10.16
CA TYR A 185 -13.89 -11.08 -9.68
C TYR A 185 -15.39 -10.73 -9.66
N GLN A 186 -15.83 -9.69 -10.38
CA GLN A 186 -17.25 -9.29 -10.44
C GLN A 186 -18.18 -10.40 -10.96
N GLU A 187 -17.64 -11.34 -11.75
CA GLU A 187 -18.37 -12.51 -12.26
C GLU A 187 -18.50 -13.64 -11.21
N PHE A 188 -17.81 -13.51 -10.07
CA PHE A 188 -17.75 -14.48 -9.00
C PHE A 188 -18.22 -13.86 -7.69
N LYS A 189 -18.65 -14.70 -6.76
CA LYS A 189 -18.80 -14.28 -5.37
C LYS A 189 -17.42 -14.21 -4.70
N PRO A 190 -17.12 -13.22 -3.84
CA PRO A 190 -15.86 -13.15 -3.10
C PRO A 190 -15.50 -14.46 -2.38
N GLU A 191 -16.51 -15.16 -1.87
CA GLU A 191 -16.41 -16.46 -1.20
C GLU A 191 -15.76 -17.52 -2.10
N ASN A 192 -15.98 -17.46 -3.42
CA ASN A 192 -15.40 -18.44 -4.35
C ASN A 192 -13.87 -18.29 -4.43
N TYR A 193 -13.38 -17.06 -4.50
CA TYR A 193 -11.95 -16.79 -4.44
C TYR A 193 -11.37 -17.17 -3.08
N LEU A 194 -12.05 -16.81 -1.99
CA LEU A 194 -11.57 -17.12 -0.65
C LEU A 194 -11.49 -18.63 -0.38
N ARG A 195 -12.45 -19.42 -0.87
CA ARG A 195 -12.38 -20.90 -0.84
C ARG A 195 -11.12 -21.42 -1.53
N PHE A 196 -10.81 -20.89 -2.72
CA PHE A 196 -9.59 -21.24 -3.44
C PHE A 196 -8.34 -20.82 -2.67
N LEU A 197 -8.30 -19.59 -2.17
CA LEU A 197 -7.16 -19.08 -1.40
C LEU A 197 -6.90 -19.95 -0.18
N ILE A 198 -7.91 -20.21 0.66
CA ILE A 198 -7.81 -21.08 1.84
C ILE A 198 -7.26 -22.46 1.47
N TYR A 199 -7.83 -23.10 0.45
CA TYR A 199 -7.37 -24.41 -0.01
C TYR A 199 -5.88 -24.39 -0.39
N THR A 200 -5.44 -23.40 -1.17
CA THR A 200 -4.04 -23.33 -1.61
C THR A 200 -3.04 -23.04 -0.48
N ARG A 201 -3.50 -22.52 0.66
CA ARG A 201 -2.63 -22.17 1.79
C ARG A 201 -2.53 -23.27 2.83
N VAL A 202 -3.66 -23.90 3.18
CA VAL A 202 -3.69 -24.87 4.29
C VAL A 202 -4.07 -26.28 3.86
N ASN A 203 -4.34 -26.51 2.56
CA ASN A 203 -4.80 -27.79 2.02
C ASN A 203 -6.01 -28.36 2.80
N ARG A 204 -6.90 -27.48 3.25
CA ARG A 204 -8.20 -27.78 3.85
C ARG A 204 -9.26 -26.98 3.11
N MET A 205 -10.47 -27.51 3.06
CA MET A 205 -11.61 -26.78 2.49
C MET A 205 -12.42 -26.17 3.62
N PRO A 206 -12.87 -24.91 3.49
CA PRO A 206 -13.79 -24.34 4.46
C PRO A 206 -15.18 -24.94 4.28
N ASP A 207 -15.82 -25.29 5.39
CA ASP A 207 -17.21 -25.74 5.45
C ASP A 207 -18.15 -24.58 5.08
N TYR A 208 -17.80 -23.39 5.54
CA TYR A 208 -18.58 -22.17 5.37
C TYR A 208 -17.66 -20.98 5.09
N VAL A 209 -18.13 -20.10 4.21
CA VAL A 209 -17.51 -18.82 3.89
C VAL A 209 -18.63 -17.83 3.60
N LYS A 210 -18.60 -16.66 4.23
CA LYS A 210 -19.50 -15.54 3.97
C LYS A 210 -18.72 -14.23 4.05
N SER A 211 -19.01 -13.32 3.13
CA SER A 211 -18.42 -11.99 3.11
C SER A 211 -19.45 -10.90 3.47
N PHE A 212 -18.96 -9.84 4.09
CA PHE A 212 -19.71 -8.64 4.48
C PHE A 212 -18.93 -7.43 4.00
N ASP A 213 -19.47 -6.66 3.05
CA ASP A 213 -18.83 -5.45 2.53
C ASP A 213 -19.41 -4.22 3.22
N ALA A 214 -18.54 -3.41 3.83
CA ALA A 214 -18.95 -2.17 4.49
C ALA A 214 -19.71 -1.22 3.54
N ARG A 215 -19.40 -1.21 2.24
CA ARG A 215 -20.08 -0.35 1.25
C ARG A 215 -21.47 -0.84 0.86
N ASP A 216 -21.77 -2.12 1.09
CA ASP A 216 -23.10 -2.68 0.88
C ASP A 216 -23.97 -2.54 2.16
N ILE A 217 -23.33 -2.47 3.32
CA ILE A 217 -23.99 -2.45 4.63
C ILE A 217 -24.21 -1.02 5.16
N ILE A 218 -23.24 -0.12 4.94
CA ILE A 218 -23.22 1.24 5.46
C ILE A 218 -23.12 2.21 4.27
N PRO A 219 -24.22 2.86 3.85
CA PRO A 219 -24.23 3.76 2.69
C PRO A 219 -23.15 4.86 2.74
N GLU A 220 -22.88 5.40 3.93
CA GLU A 220 -21.89 6.45 4.18
C GLU A 220 -20.45 6.01 3.89
N ALA A 221 -20.17 4.70 3.85
CA ALA A 221 -18.84 4.17 3.55
C ALA A 221 -18.35 4.61 2.16
N ALA A 222 -19.19 4.52 1.13
CA ALA A 222 -18.85 4.97 -0.21
C ALA A 222 -18.67 6.49 -0.28
N GLU A 223 -19.44 7.25 0.51
CA GLU A 223 -19.39 8.71 0.54
C GLU A 223 -18.11 9.25 1.17
N CYS A 224 -17.64 8.65 2.26
CA CYS A 224 -16.40 9.05 2.93
C CYS A 224 -15.14 8.42 2.34
N GLY A 225 -15.27 7.44 1.44
CA GLY A 225 -14.16 6.70 0.81
C GLY A 225 -13.77 5.42 1.54
N PHE A 226 -14.32 5.16 2.73
CA PHE A 226 -14.03 3.96 3.51
C PHE A 226 -14.32 2.66 2.73
N SER A 227 -13.46 1.67 2.92
CA SER A 227 -13.60 0.34 2.34
C SER A 227 -13.04 -0.69 3.32
N GLY A 228 -13.90 -1.62 3.72
CA GLY A 228 -13.51 -2.79 4.50
C GLY A 228 -14.43 -3.96 4.19
N ILE A 229 -13.89 -5.18 4.28
CA ILE A 229 -14.65 -6.41 4.10
C ILE A 229 -14.35 -7.33 5.27
N ALA A 230 -15.37 -7.99 5.79
CA ALA A 230 -15.21 -9.08 6.74
C ALA A 230 -15.51 -10.42 6.07
N TYR A 231 -14.67 -11.41 6.34
CA TYR A 231 -14.81 -12.77 5.82
C TYR A 231 -14.99 -13.73 6.99
N GLU A 232 -16.23 -14.14 7.23
CA GLU A 232 -16.56 -15.18 8.19
C GLU A 232 -16.34 -16.55 7.55
N ILE A 233 -15.52 -17.38 8.18
CA ILE A 233 -15.16 -18.72 7.71
C ILE A 233 -15.36 -19.76 8.81
N SER A 234 -15.66 -20.98 8.41
CA SER A 234 -15.60 -22.16 9.27
C SER A 234 -14.74 -23.23 8.60
N ILE A 235 -13.75 -23.75 9.32
CA ILE A 235 -12.91 -24.88 8.88
C ILE A 235 -12.81 -25.86 10.04
N ASP A 236 -13.25 -27.10 9.83
CA ASP A 236 -13.16 -28.17 10.85
C ASP A 236 -13.87 -27.79 12.17
N GLY A 237 -14.97 -27.03 12.06
CA GLY A 237 -15.75 -26.52 13.19
C GLY A 237 -15.16 -25.29 13.91
N LEU A 238 -13.96 -24.84 13.56
CA LEU A 238 -13.39 -23.58 14.04
C LEU A 238 -13.93 -22.40 13.23
N LYS A 239 -14.40 -21.35 13.91
CA LYS A 239 -14.96 -20.16 13.29
C LYS A 239 -14.03 -18.97 13.45
N GLU A 240 -13.71 -18.33 12.33
CA GLU A 240 -12.83 -17.17 12.28
C GLU A 240 -13.45 -16.10 11.36
N CYS A 241 -13.22 -14.83 11.68
CA CYS A 241 -13.62 -13.69 10.88
C CYS A 241 -12.39 -12.84 10.57
N TYR A 242 -12.07 -12.69 9.29
CA TYR A 242 -10.96 -11.86 8.84
C TYR A 242 -11.52 -10.53 8.35
N VAL A 243 -11.28 -9.45 9.10
CA VAL A 243 -11.73 -8.10 8.74
C VAL A 243 -10.57 -7.36 8.08
N THR A 244 -10.69 -7.08 6.79
CA THR A 244 -9.71 -6.31 6.03
C THR A 244 -10.13 -4.86 5.92
N PHE A 245 -9.19 -3.94 6.16
CA PHE A 245 -9.35 -2.52 5.87
C PHE A 245 -8.40 -2.11 4.75
N LYS A 246 -8.94 -1.40 3.77
CA LYS A 246 -8.19 -0.96 2.60
C LYS A 246 -7.33 0.27 2.92
N GLY A 247 -6.12 0.32 2.36
CA GLY A 247 -5.23 1.48 2.43
C GLY A 247 -5.51 2.54 1.35
N THR A 248 -4.71 3.62 1.37
CA THR A 248 -4.80 4.77 0.45
C THR A 248 -4.22 4.50 -0.95
N GLU A 249 -4.37 3.28 -1.47
CA GLU A 249 -3.98 3.00 -2.86
C GLU A 249 -5.16 3.14 -3.82
N VAL A 250 -4.82 3.65 -5.01
CA VAL A 250 -5.77 3.92 -6.07
C VAL A 250 -6.44 2.61 -6.55
N ASN A 251 -7.77 2.56 -6.54
CA ASN A 251 -8.53 1.56 -7.30
C ASN A 251 -8.37 1.81 -8.80
N VAL A 252 -7.28 1.32 -9.40
CA VAL A 252 -7.12 1.34 -10.85
C VAL A 252 -7.74 0.08 -11.41
N ASP A 253 -8.97 0.17 -11.90
CA ASP A 253 -9.55 -0.89 -12.72
C ASP A 253 -8.80 -0.96 -14.06
N TYR A 254 -7.86 -1.90 -14.17
CA TYR A 254 -7.04 -2.06 -15.37
C TYR A 254 -7.80 -2.67 -16.56
N THR A 255 -9.04 -3.13 -16.38
CA THR A 255 -9.92 -3.51 -17.51
C THR A 255 -10.45 -2.28 -18.25
N VAL A 256 -10.48 -1.11 -17.61
CA VAL A 256 -10.89 0.15 -18.24
C VAL A 256 -9.77 0.64 -19.16
N THR A 257 -10.01 0.57 -20.46
CA THR A 257 -9.04 1.00 -21.49
C THR A 257 -8.70 2.49 -21.42
N SER A 258 -9.65 3.34 -21.01
CA SER A 258 -9.43 4.79 -20.92
C SER A 258 -8.59 5.18 -19.70
N ARG A 259 -7.37 5.67 -19.96
CA ARG A 259 -6.46 6.21 -18.93
C ARG A 259 -7.05 7.42 -18.19
N SER A 260 -7.82 8.28 -18.86
CA SER A 260 -8.41 9.48 -18.24
C SER A 260 -9.53 9.12 -17.27
N LYS A 261 -10.38 8.15 -17.61
CA LYS A 261 -11.45 7.67 -16.71
C LYS A 261 -10.90 6.97 -15.48
N ARG A 262 -9.85 6.16 -15.64
CA ARG A 262 -9.11 5.55 -14.50
C ARG A 262 -8.54 6.61 -13.58
N PHE A 263 -7.94 7.65 -14.14
CA PHE A 263 -7.33 8.74 -13.39
C PHE A 263 -8.35 9.64 -12.67
N GLU A 264 -9.54 9.83 -13.21
CA GLU A 264 -10.56 10.69 -12.59
C GLU A 264 -11.16 10.07 -11.32
N LYS A 265 -11.52 8.78 -11.35
CA LYS A 265 -12.04 8.05 -10.17
C LYS A 265 -10.98 7.94 -9.08
N ALA A 266 -9.72 7.71 -9.49
CA ALA A 266 -8.57 7.63 -8.62
C ALA A 266 -8.37 8.87 -7.74
N ILE A 267 -8.41 10.06 -8.34
CA ILE A 267 -8.07 11.30 -7.64
C ILE A 267 -9.02 11.61 -6.48
N LEU A 268 -10.33 11.39 -6.66
CA LEU A 268 -11.31 11.75 -5.63
C LEU A 268 -11.24 10.80 -4.43
N GLU A 269 -11.11 9.49 -4.67
CA GLU A 269 -10.93 8.49 -3.61
C GLU A 269 -9.63 8.74 -2.85
N THR A 270 -8.51 8.90 -3.57
CA THR A 270 -7.21 9.23 -2.97
C THR A 270 -7.23 10.54 -2.20
N TYR A 271 -7.94 11.57 -2.68
CA TYR A 271 -8.08 12.82 -1.94
C TYR A 271 -8.77 12.63 -0.58
N LYS A 272 -9.87 11.88 -0.53
CA LYS A 272 -10.61 11.64 0.73
C LYS A 272 -9.78 10.86 1.74
N ASP A 273 -9.04 9.86 1.28
CA ASP A 273 -8.12 9.10 2.14
C ASP A 273 -6.97 9.96 2.65
N TRP A 274 -6.42 10.85 1.81
CA TRP A 274 -5.40 11.81 2.25
C TRP A 274 -5.94 12.88 3.19
N ASP A 275 -7.21 13.30 3.03
CA ASP A 275 -7.87 14.21 3.96
C ASP A 275 -7.99 13.58 5.34
N TYR A 276 -8.39 12.31 5.41
CA TYR A 276 -8.36 11.56 6.67
C TYR A 276 -6.92 11.41 7.20
N ASN A 277 -5.96 10.96 6.39
CA ASN A 277 -4.56 10.80 6.82
C ASN A 277 -3.99 12.11 7.40
N VAL A 278 -4.27 13.25 6.77
CA VAL A 278 -3.78 14.54 7.27
C VAL A 278 -4.47 14.93 8.57
N ASN A 279 -5.80 14.90 8.63
CA ASN A 279 -6.51 15.34 9.83
C ASN A 279 -6.29 14.36 10.99
N ALA A 280 -6.52 13.07 10.79
CA ALA A 280 -6.50 12.06 11.83
C ALA A 280 -5.08 11.64 12.25
N ILE A 281 -4.16 11.44 11.29
CA ILE A 281 -2.84 10.86 11.57
C ILE A 281 -1.78 11.95 11.74
N LEU A 282 -1.67 12.85 10.76
CA LEU A 282 -0.63 13.89 10.76
C LEU A 282 -0.89 14.96 11.84
N VAL A 283 -2.13 15.43 11.97
CA VAL A 283 -2.51 16.53 12.89
C VAL A 283 -3.09 16.00 14.20
N GLY A 284 -3.90 14.94 14.15
CA GLY A 284 -4.65 14.44 15.30
C GLY A 284 -5.93 15.25 15.59
N SER A 285 -6.54 15.82 14.54
CA SER A 285 -7.77 16.62 14.56
C SER A 285 -9.04 15.78 14.41
N ASP A 286 -10.16 16.33 14.89
CA ASP A 286 -11.53 15.80 14.79
C ASP A 286 -12.33 16.32 13.56
N LYS A 287 -11.70 17.11 12.68
CA LYS A 287 -12.38 17.78 11.56
C LYS A 287 -12.93 16.83 10.48
N ASN A 288 -12.39 15.63 10.34
CA ASN A 288 -12.95 14.59 9.47
C ASN A 288 -12.79 13.19 10.09
N LEU A 289 -13.82 12.76 10.81
CA LEU A 289 -13.89 11.45 11.47
C LEU A 289 -14.82 10.47 10.77
N SER A 290 -15.34 10.82 9.59
CA SER A 290 -16.37 10.04 8.89
C SER A 290 -15.91 8.59 8.63
N GLN A 291 -14.71 8.40 8.09
CA GLN A 291 -14.16 7.05 7.87
C GLN A 291 -13.99 6.27 9.18
N LEU A 292 -13.53 6.91 10.27
CA LEU A 292 -13.38 6.23 11.57
C LEU A 292 -14.73 5.80 12.14
N ARG A 293 -15.75 6.66 12.06
CA ARG A 293 -17.10 6.34 12.54
C ARG A 293 -17.70 5.17 11.77
N VAL A 294 -17.61 5.21 10.44
CA VAL A 294 -18.05 4.09 9.58
C VAL A 294 -17.28 2.81 9.90
N ALA A 295 -15.98 2.89 10.17
CA ALA A 295 -15.20 1.72 10.57
C ALA A 295 -15.69 1.10 11.90
N GLN A 296 -16.05 1.94 12.88
CA GLN A 296 -16.64 1.49 14.14
C GLN A 296 -18.06 0.92 13.95
N ASP A 297 -18.89 1.55 13.14
CA ASP A 297 -20.22 1.05 12.78
C ASP A 297 -20.12 -0.32 12.09
N PHE A 298 -19.13 -0.48 11.21
CA PHE A 298 -18.87 -1.75 10.54
C PHE A 298 -18.45 -2.82 11.54
N MET A 299 -17.55 -2.52 12.47
CA MET A 299 -17.14 -3.48 13.50
C MET A 299 -18.32 -3.89 14.41
N ARG A 300 -19.15 -2.94 14.85
CA ARG A 300 -20.38 -3.27 15.60
C ARG A 300 -21.30 -4.20 14.82
N TYR A 301 -21.53 -3.88 13.54
CA TYR A 301 -22.32 -4.74 12.67
C TYR A 301 -21.74 -6.16 12.59
N ILE A 302 -20.43 -6.29 12.44
CA ILE A 302 -19.76 -7.59 12.38
C ILE A 302 -19.95 -8.36 13.69
N GLU A 303 -19.67 -7.75 14.84
CA GLU A 303 -19.85 -8.37 16.16
C GLU A 303 -21.29 -8.86 16.40
N ASP A 304 -22.29 -8.11 15.92
CA ASP A 304 -23.71 -8.45 16.07
C ASP A 304 -24.20 -9.53 15.09
N ASN A 305 -23.53 -9.72 13.94
CA ASN A 305 -24.05 -10.54 12.83
C ASN A 305 -23.24 -11.79 12.49
N ILE A 306 -22.04 -11.95 13.03
CA ILE A 306 -21.27 -13.20 12.87
C ILE A 306 -21.68 -14.24 13.92
N ALA A 307 -21.33 -15.50 13.68
CA ALA A 307 -21.65 -16.56 14.60
C ALA A 307 -21.00 -16.34 15.99
N PRO A 308 -21.68 -16.71 17.10
CA PRO A 308 -21.10 -16.61 18.43
C PRO A 308 -19.79 -17.38 18.57
N LYS A 309 -18.86 -16.85 19.39
CA LYS A 309 -17.52 -17.42 19.65
C LYS A 309 -16.62 -17.50 18.42
N THR A 310 -16.89 -16.70 17.40
CA THR A 310 -15.99 -16.53 16.25
C THR A 310 -14.80 -15.66 16.66
N LEU A 311 -13.59 -16.10 16.33
CA LEU A 311 -12.38 -15.30 16.53
C LEU A 311 -12.30 -14.22 15.45
N ILE A 312 -12.09 -12.97 15.82
CA ILE A 312 -12.05 -11.83 14.89
C ILE A 312 -10.61 -11.35 14.74
N TYR A 313 -10.12 -11.31 13.49
CA TYR A 313 -8.78 -10.86 13.16
C TYR A 313 -8.81 -9.61 12.26
N GLY A 314 -8.10 -8.56 12.67
CA GLY A 314 -7.96 -7.34 11.88
C GLY A 314 -6.76 -7.40 10.94
N LEU A 315 -6.95 -7.08 9.66
CA LEU A 315 -5.89 -7.01 8.65
C LEU A 315 -5.92 -5.65 7.96
N GLY A 316 -4.75 -5.03 7.80
CA GLY A 316 -4.70 -3.73 7.12
C GLY A 316 -3.35 -3.39 6.53
N HIS A 317 -3.37 -2.61 5.45
CA HIS A 317 -2.17 -2.04 4.84
C HIS A 317 -2.27 -0.51 4.82
N SER A 318 -1.17 0.19 5.09
CA SER A 318 -1.13 1.67 5.07
C SER A 318 -2.21 2.28 5.99
N LEU A 319 -3.15 3.08 5.46
CA LEU A 319 -4.33 3.59 6.18
C LEU A 319 -5.22 2.46 6.75
N GLY A 320 -5.36 1.33 6.06
CA GLY A 320 -6.07 0.16 6.60
C GLY A 320 -5.43 -0.37 7.87
N GLY A 321 -4.10 -0.37 7.94
CA GLY A 321 -3.36 -0.75 9.14
C GLY A 321 -3.46 0.27 10.26
N HIS A 322 -3.69 1.55 9.94
CA HIS A 322 -4.07 2.55 10.94
C HIS A 322 -5.44 2.22 11.55
N PHE A 323 -6.44 1.84 10.76
CA PHE A 323 -7.75 1.46 11.30
C PHE A 323 -7.68 0.25 12.23
N VAL A 324 -6.94 -0.81 11.87
CA VAL A 324 -6.72 -1.97 12.76
C VAL A 324 -6.17 -1.51 14.11
N GLN A 325 -5.12 -0.70 14.11
CA GLN A 325 -4.50 -0.20 15.34
C GLN A 325 -5.44 0.71 16.14
N THR A 326 -6.05 1.70 15.50
CA THR A 326 -6.93 2.69 16.14
C THR A 326 -8.16 2.02 16.76
N LEU A 327 -8.84 1.13 16.02
CA LEU A 327 -9.99 0.38 16.52
C LEU A 327 -9.59 -0.58 17.64
N GLN A 328 -8.43 -1.23 17.56
CA GLN A 328 -7.95 -2.07 18.65
C GLN A 328 -7.69 -1.27 19.93
N LEU A 329 -7.12 -0.06 19.83
CA LEU A 329 -6.90 0.81 20.99
C LEU A 329 -8.21 1.22 21.65
N MET A 330 -9.13 1.66 20.80
CA MET A 330 -10.38 2.25 21.26
C MET A 330 -11.28 1.15 21.79
N ASP A 331 -11.57 0.13 20.99
CA ASP A 331 -12.69 -0.77 21.19
C ASP A 331 -12.26 -2.21 21.47
N ASN A 332 -10.97 -2.53 21.34
CA ASN A 332 -10.41 -3.86 21.62
C ASN A 332 -11.19 -5.01 20.92
N CYS A 333 -11.55 -4.78 19.65
CA CYS A 333 -12.47 -5.61 18.89
C CYS A 333 -11.84 -6.78 18.12
N PHE A 334 -10.50 -6.91 18.13
CA PHE A 334 -9.81 -8.03 17.49
C PHE A 334 -9.14 -8.93 18.54
N ASP A 335 -9.26 -10.25 18.33
CA ASP A 335 -8.53 -11.28 19.09
C ASP A 335 -7.04 -11.30 18.71
N ALA A 336 -6.73 -10.98 17.45
CA ALA A 336 -5.38 -10.81 16.92
C ALA A 336 -5.41 -9.94 15.66
N GLY A 337 -4.24 -9.51 15.17
CA GLY A 337 -4.24 -8.67 13.98
C GLY A 337 -2.90 -8.57 13.29
N TYR A 338 -2.97 -8.14 12.04
CA TYR A 338 -1.84 -7.97 11.15
C TYR A 338 -1.90 -6.63 10.43
N THR A 339 -0.80 -5.89 10.46
CA THR A 339 -0.66 -4.71 9.62
C THR A 339 0.62 -4.74 8.79
N LEU A 340 0.56 -4.19 7.58
CA LEU A 340 1.70 -4.06 6.66
C LEU A 340 1.92 -2.59 6.31
N ASN A 341 3.13 -2.07 6.56
CA ASN A 341 3.50 -0.67 6.29
C ASN A 341 2.41 0.31 6.78
N SER A 342 1.88 0.07 7.97
CA SER A 342 0.75 0.84 8.51
C SER A 342 1.16 2.27 8.86
N ALA A 343 0.18 3.15 8.95
CA ALA A 343 0.37 4.46 9.57
C ALA A 343 0.09 4.37 11.09
N PRO A 344 0.74 5.21 11.93
CA PRO A 344 0.59 5.17 13.38
C PRO A 344 -0.78 5.62 13.86
N VAL A 345 -1.06 5.38 15.14
CA VAL A 345 -2.16 6.03 15.86
C VAL A 345 -1.69 7.36 16.42
N ASN A 346 -2.52 8.40 16.29
CA ASN A 346 -2.28 9.70 16.90
C ASN A 346 -3.10 9.85 18.19
N LEU A 347 -2.43 10.04 19.33
CA LEU A 347 -3.06 10.11 20.65
C LEU A 347 -3.99 11.32 20.81
N LYS A 348 -3.75 12.44 20.10
CA LYS A 348 -4.65 13.60 20.12
C LYS A 348 -6.01 13.23 19.51
N LEU A 349 -5.99 12.52 18.39
CA LEU A 349 -7.21 11.98 17.78
C LEU A 349 -7.96 11.10 18.78
N ILE A 350 -7.27 10.15 19.42
CA ILE A 350 -7.88 9.22 20.40
C ILE A 350 -8.50 9.99 21.56
N GLN A 351 -7.83 11.01 22.09
CA GLN A 351 -8.38 11.85 23.16
C GLN A 351 -9.65 12.58 22.71
N HIS A 352 -9.70 13.07 21.47
CA HIS A 352 -10.91 13.71 20.94
C HIS A 352 -12.08 12.74 20.78
N VAL A 353 -11.84 11.53 20.27
CA VAL A 353 -12.90 10.58 19.92
C VAL A 353 -13.31 9.67 21.08
N LYS A 354 -12.38 9.37 22.00
CA LYS A 354 -12.61 8.52 23.17
C LYS A 354 -11.87 9.09 24.40
N PRO A 355 -12.26 10.29 24.89
CA PRO A 355 -11.56 10.97 25.98
C PRO A 355 -11.54 10.16 27.28
N THR A 356 -12.55 9.31 27.49
CA THR A 356 -12.69 8.45 28.68
C THR A 356 -11.88 7.15 28.60
N LEU A 357 -11.14 6.91 27.51
CA LEU A 357 -10.28 5.72 27.38
C LEU A 357 -9.21 5.66 28.47
N PHE A 358 -8.66 6.82 28.85
CA PHE A 358 -7.63 6.95 29.88
C PHE A 358 -8.04 7.96 30.94
N SER A 359 -7.51 7.80 32.16
CA SER A 359 -7.59 8.85 33.18
C SER A 359 -6.82 10.09 32.75
N GLU A 360 -7.18 11.26 33.28
CA GLU A 360 -6.48 12.52 32.98
C GLU A 360 -4.97 12.44 33.23
N HIS A 361 -4.57 11.81 34.34
CA HIS A 361 -3.16 11.57 34.65
C HIS A 361 -2.45 10.72 33.60
N THR A 362 -3.11 9.68 33.10
CA THR A 362 -2.56 8.79 32.07
C THR A 362 -2.44 9.53 30.74
N TRP A 363 -3.43 10.35 30.37
CA TRP A 363 -3.34 11.22 29.19
C TRP A 363 -2.16 12.18 29.27
N GLN A 364 -2.00 12.89 30.39
CA GLN A 364 -0.87 13.79 30.62
C GLN A 364 0.46 13.04 30.47
N LYS A 365 0.59 11.86 31.10
CA LYS A 365 1.80 11.05 31.01
C LYS A 365 2.09 10.56 29.59
N LEU A 366 1.08 10.11 28.87
CA LEU A 366 1.20 9.68 27.47
C LEU A 366 1.66 10.84 26.58
N PHE A 367 1.09 12.03 26.75
CA PHE A 367 1.51 13.20 26.00
C PHE A 367 2.94 13.62 26.35
N GLU A 368 3.34 13.66 27.63
CA GLU A 368 4.75 13.90 28.01
C GLU A 368 5.73 12.89 27.37
N LEU A 369 5.35 11.60 27.34
CA LEU A 369 6.17 10.54 26.77
C LEU A 369 6.23 10.60 25.24
N THR A 370 5.23 11.19 24.59
CA THR A 370 5.16 11.32 23.12
C THR A 370 5.32 12.76 22.63
N ASP A 371 5.70 13.66 23.53
CA ASP A 371 5.79 15.10 23.29
C ASP A 371 6.85 15.48 22.26
N ASP A 372 6.79 16.73 21.83
CA ASP A 372 7.48 17.33 20.72
C ASP A 372 8.75 18.11 21.11
N THR A 373 9.24 18.01 22.35
CA THR A 373 10.44 18.73 22.83
C THR A 373 11.61 18.64 21.84
N ASP A 374 12.42 19.71 21.69
CA ASP A 374 13.41 19.89 20.60
C ASP A 374 14.57 18.88 20.55
N ASN A 375 14.58 17.86 21.41
CA ASN A 375 15.51 16.74 21.31
C ASN A 375 14.91 15.62 20.46
N VAL A 376 15.76 15.02 19.62
CA VAL A 376 15.38 13.84 18.82
C VAL A 376 14.95 12.71 19.75
N LYS A 377 13.66 12.36 19.75
CA LYS A 377 13.08 11.35 20.63
C LYS A 377 12.73 10.11 19.83
N TYR A 378 13.74 9.27 19.62
CA TYR A 378 13.52 7.93 19.06
C TYR A 378 12.68 7.08 20.02
N ILE A 379 11.78 6.27 19.48
CA ILE A 379 11.04 5.30 20.28
C ILE A 379 11.97 4.13 20.63
N THR A 380 12.71 4.29 21.72
CA THR A 380 13.57 3.24 22.29
C THR A 380 12.73 2.12 22.91
N LYS A 381 13.33 0.95 23.14
CA LYS A 381 12.68 -0.16 23.86
C LYS A 381 12.16 0.27 25.24
N ASP A 382 12.93 1.09 25.96
CA ASP A 382 12.55 1.59 27.27
C ASP A 382 11.38 2.57 27.21
N LEU A 383 11.40 3.51 26.25
CA LEU A 383 10.28 4.43 26.04
C LEU A 383 9.01 3.65 25.64
N ARG A 384 9.15 2.64 24.78
CA ARG A 384 8.06 1.75 24.38
C ARG A 384 7.47 0.99 25.57
N GLN A 385 8.30 0.45 26.45
CA GLN A 385 7.83 -0.23 27.66
C GLN A 385 7.07 0.72 28.60
N GLN A 386 7.52 1.97 28.73
CA GLN A 386 6.80 2.98 29.52
C GLN A 386 5.42 3.28 28.92
N ILE A 387 5.34 3.48 27.61
CA ILE A 387 4.06 3.68 26.91
C ILE A 387 3.15 2.46 27.09
N ASN A 388 3.66 1.24 26.91
CA ASN A 388 2.87 0.00 27.04
C ASN A 388 2.21 -0.16 28.41
N ARG A 389 2.89 0.24 29.49
CA ARG A 389 2.34 0.17 30.86
C ARG A 389 1.16 1.12 31.09
N LEU A 390 0.99 2.12 30.24
CA LEU A 390 -0.10 3.09 30.30
C LEU A 390 -1.29 2.70 29.41
N LEU A 391 -1.12 1.72 28.52
CA LEU A 391 -2.20 1.23 27.65
C LEU A 391 -3.18 0.36 28.46
N PRO A 392 -4.46 0.28 28.04
CA PRO A 392 -5.49 -0.36 28.85
C PRO A 392 -5.43 -1.89 28.78
N HIS A 393 -4.80 -2.44 27.75
CA HIS A 393 -4.69 -3.88 27.48
C HIS A 393 -3.29 -4.26 26.98
N ASP A 394 -2.96 -5.54 27.08
CA ASP A 394 -1.84 -6.11 26.33
C ASP A 394 -2.28 -6.38 24.88
N TYR A 395 -1.60 -5.73 23.94
CA TYR A 395 -1.87 -5.83 22.51
C TYR A 395 -0.87 -6.73 21.78
N SER A 396 -0.17 -7.61 22.49
CA SER A 396 0.84 -8.50 21.93
C SER A 396 0.38 -9.37 20.75
N GLN A 397 -0.94 -9.58 20.57
CA GLN A 397 -1.52 -10.30 19.43
C GLN A 397 -1.62 -9.48 18.14
N ILE A 398 -1.38 -8.17 18.19
CA ILE A 398 -1.29 -7.33 16.99
C ILE A 398 0.16 -7.30 16.50
N ILE A 399 0.38 -7.70 15.26
CA ILE A 399 1.70 -7.70 14.61
C ILE A 399 1.72 -6.62 13.51
N ASN A 400 2.61 -5.64 13.66
CA ASN A 400 2.86 -4.62 12.65
C ASN A 400 4.15 -4.95 11.91
N GLU A 401 4.02 -5.51 10.72
CA GLU A 401 5.16 -5.71 9.82
C GLU A 401 5.42 -4.45 9.04
N VAL A 402 6.68 -4.02 9.07
CA VAL A 402 7.06 -2.80 8.38
C VAL A 402 8.41 -2.93 7.75
N PHE A 403 8.53 -2.33 6.59
CA PHE A 403 9.82 -2.05 6.04
C PHE A 403 10.41 -0.83 6.75
N GLU A 404 11.60 -0.95 7.35
CA GLU A 404 12.24 0.12 8.16
C GLU A 404 12.34 1.45 7.40
N GLN A 405 12.41 1.35 6.09
CA GLN A 405 12.58 2.47 5.17
C GLN A 405 11.28 2.77 4.42
N ASP A 406 10.13 2.34 4.94
CA ASP A 406 8.85 2.71 4.37
C ASP A 406 8.54 4.20 4.59
N MET A 407 7.79 4.80 3.67
CA MET A 407 7.40 6.20 3.80
C MET A 407 6.52 6.48 5.03
N THR A 408 5.78 5.50 5.54
CA THR A 408 4.97 5.70 6.76
C THR A 408 5.79 5.83 8.02
N GLN A 409 7.07 5.42 8.01
CA GLN A 409 7.95 5.59 9.17
C GLN A 409 8.15 7.06 9.53
N VAL A 410 8.04 7.97 8.56
CA VAL A 410 8.04 9.42 8.83
C VAL A 410 6.91 9.81 9.78
N PHE A 411 5.74 9.16 9.69
CA PHE A 411 4.62 9.47 10.57
C PHE A 411 4.81 8.93 11.99
N TYR A 412 5.48 7.78 12.17
CA TYR A 412 5.79 7.21 13.49
C TYR A 412 6.76 8.08 14.30
N GLU A 413 7.48 8.96 13.63
CA GLU A 413 8.44 9.89 14.24
C GLU A 413 7.84 11.29 14.48
N LEU A 414 6.51 11.44 14.29
CA LEU A 414 5.80 12.66 14.61
C LEU A 414 5.33 12.67 16.07
N PRO A 415 5.20 13.86 16.69
CA PRO A 415 4.70 13.96 18.05
C PRO A 415 3.33 13.31 18.24
N PHE A 416 3.12 12.76 19.44
CA PHE A 416 1.86 12.16 19.87
C PHE A 416 1.46 10.90 19.09
N THR A 417 2.35 10.33 18.29
CA THR A 417 2.08 9.10 17.55
C THR A 417 2.63 7.86 18.25
N ILE A 418 1.90 6.75 18.16
CA ILE A 418 2.29 5.44 18.70
C ILE A 418 1.92 4.31 17.73
N TRP A 419 2.51 3.13 17.91
CA TRP A 419 1.96 1.86 17.41
C TRP A 419 1.44 1.01 18.57
N ILE A 420 0.67 -0.01 18.23
CA ILE A 420 0.06 -0.91 19.21
C ILE A 420 0.36 -2.36 18.85
N GLY A 421 0.69 -3.15 19.87
CA GLY A 421 1.25 -4.49 19.70
C GLY A 421 2.73 -4.52 19.33
N GLN A 422 3.14 -5.59 18.66
CA GLN A 422 4.52 -5.87 18.28
C GLN A 422 4.88 -5.14 16.98
N LYS A 423 6.13 -4.65 16.87
CA LYS A 423 6.67 -4.11 15.61
C LYS A 423 7.75 -5.03 15.06
N TRP A 424 7.55 -5.51 13.84
CA TRP A 424 8.47 -6.41 13.15
C TRP A 424 9.07 -5.66 11.96
N GLU A 425 10.29 -5.19 12.13
CA GLU A 425 10.97 -4.34 11.16
C GLU A 425 11.86 -5.17 10.23
N TYR A 426 11.67 -5.01 8.92
CA TYR A 426 12.47 -5.66 7.90
C TYR A 426 13.48 -4.67 7.32
N ASN A 427 14.74 -5.08 7.22
CA ASN A 427 15.83 -4.28 6.66
C ASN A 427 16.41 -4.88 5.37
N LEU A 428 16.75 -4.00 4.42
CA LEU A 428 17.63 -4.28 3.30
C LEU A 428 19.03 -3.70 3.56
N ASN A 429 19.92 -4.44 4.24
CA ASN A 429 21.26 -3.96 4.63
C ASN A 429 22.11 -3.34 3.48
N ASN A 430 21.83 -3.71 2.23
CA ASN A 430 22.55 -3.25 1.05
C ASN A 430 21.82 -2.14 0.26
N TRP A 431 20.65 -1.72 0.73
CA TRP A 431 19.84 -0.70 0.08
C TRP A 431 19.90 0.58 0.92
N LYS A 432 20.45 1.63 0.33
CA LYS A 432 20.60 2.94 0.98
C LYS A 432 19.36 3.74 0.67
N TYR A 433 18.29 3.59 1.47
CA TYR A 433 17.14 4.46 1.33
C TYR A 433 17.55 5.92 1.51
N PRO A 434 17.05 6.85 0.69
CA PRO A 434 17.58 8.20 0.72
C PRO A 434 16.98 9.01 1.88
N PHE A 435 15.85 8.62 2.47
CA PHE A 435 15.33 9.26 3.67
C PHE A 435 16.12 8.81 4.89
N LYS A 436 16.73 9.75 5.63
CA LYS A 436 16.92 9.49 7.06
C LYS A 436 15.53 9.60 7.68
N ASN A 437 15.04 8.51 8.25
CA ASN A 437 13.64 8.33 8.65
C ASN A 437 13.08 9.40 9.60
N HIS A 438 13.95 10.16 10.28
CA HIS A 438 13.52 11.12 11.29
C HIS A 438 13.60 12.56 10.77
N PRO A 439 12.46 13.23 10.52
CA PRO A 439 12.43 14.66 10.16
C PRO A 439 13.16 15.55 11.17
N ARG A 440 13.20 15.16 12.46
CA ARG A 440 13.92 15.87 13.53
C ARG A 440 15.43 15.92 13.36
N ALA A 441 16.01 15.07 12.52
CA ALA A 441 17.41 15.20 12.15
C ALA A 441 17.68 16.51 11.36
N TYR A 442 16.64 17.20 10.90
CA TYR A 442 16.73 18.40 10.06
C TYR A 442 15.76 19.52 10.44
N LEU A 443 14.64 19.21 11.10
CA LEU A 443 13.58 20.15 11.45
C LEU A 443 13.41 20.25 12.98
N ASN A 444 13.29 21.46 13.52
CA ASN A 444 12.90 21.66 14.93
C ASN A 444 11.39 21.51 15.14
N SER A 445 10.91 21.62 16.39
CA SER A 445 9.48 21.40 16.66
C SER A 445 8.58 22.39 15.96
N GLY A 446 8.91 23.69 16.02
CA GLY A 446 8.12 24.72 15.35
C GLY A 446 8.02 24.49 13.83
N GLU A 447 9.08 23.97 13.21
CA GLU A 447 9.11 23.65 11.78
C GLU A 447 8.24 22.43 11.43
N ILE A 448 8.15 21.43 12.31
CA ILE A 448 7.25 20.28 12.17
C ILE A 448 5.79 20.70 12.33
N HIS A 449 5.47 21.54 13.32
CA HIS A 449 4.11 22.07 13.49
C HIS A 449 3.69 22.96 12.33
N ALA A 450 4.60 23.79 11.80
CA ALA A 450 4.33 24.59 10.60
C ALA A 450 4.01 23.69 9.39
N TYR A 451 4.72 22.57 9.25
CA TYR A 451 4.44 21.57 8.22
C TYR A 451 3.06 20.93 8.43
N GLN A 452 2.73 20.45 9.63
CA GLN A 452 1.42 19.89 9.95
C GLN A 452 0.29 20.89 9.65
N HIS A 453 0.45 22.14 10.07
CA HIS A 453 -0.53 23.20 9.85
C HIS A 453 -0.68 23.58 8.37
N PHE A 454 0.41 23.52 7.58
CA PHE A 454 0.32 23.74 6.13
C PHE A 454 -0.59 22.70 5.46
N PHE A 455 -0.42 21.42 5.79
CA PHE A 455 -1.27 20.35 5.25
C PHE A 455 -2.70 20.47 5.77
N GLU A 456 -2.90 20.76 7.05
CA GLU A 456 -4.23 21.03 7.62
C GLU A 456 -4.95 22.13 6.82
N GLN A 457 -4.28 23.27 6.57
CA GLN A 457 -4.85 24.37 5.80
C GLN A 457 -5.12 24.02 4.34
N LEU A 458 -4.27 23.21 3.70
CA LEU A 458 -4.50 22.71 2.33
C LEU A 458 -5.81 21.92 2.29
N PHE A 459 -5.97 20.96 3.20
CA PHE A 459 -7.14 20.08 3.20
C PHE A 459 -8.43 20.82 3.62
N ILE A 460 -8.34 21.79 4.54
CA ILE A 460 -9.45 22.73 4.79
C ILE A 460 -9.82 23.49 3.51
N TYR A 461 -8.84 23.97 2.74
CA TYR A 461 -9.11 24.67 1.48
C TYR A 461 -9.75 23.75 0.43
N LEU A 462 -9.39 22.47 0.43
CA LEU A 462 -9.93 21.47 -0.49
C LEU A 462 -11.30 20.92 -0.08
N SER A 463 -11.73 21.07 1.17
CA SER A 463 -13.00 20.54 1.72
C SER A 463 -14.25 20.88 0.90
N SER A 464 -14.23 22.01 0.17
CA SER A 464 -15.31 22.44 -0.74
C SER A 464 -15.30 21.75 -2.12
N SER A 465 -14.37 20.83 -2.36
CA SER A 465 -14.18 20.19 -3.67
C SER A 465 -15.03 18.92 -3.80
N ASN A 466 -16.04 18.96 -4.68
CA ASN A 466 -16.97 17.85 -4.89
C ASN A 466 -16.65 17.00 -6.14
N SER A 467 -15.53 17.29 -6.82
CA SER A 467 -15.09 16.58 -8.03
C SER A 467 -13.58 16.59 -8.18
N SER A 468 -13.03 15.60 -8.88
CA SER A 468 -11.59 15.47 -9.14
C SER A 468 -10.99 16.71 -9.82
N ARG A 469 -11.76 17.35 -10.73
CA ARG A 469 -11.35 18.61 -11.39
C ARG A 469 -11.24 19.76 -10.40
N GLN A 470 -12.19 19.87 -9.46
CA GLN A 470 -12.15 20.89 -8.41
C GLN A 470 -10.98 20.65 -7.47
N VAL A 471 -10.73 19.40 -7.05
CA VAL A 471 -9.57 19.04 -6.20
C VAL A 471 -8.26 19.50 -6.85
N ILE A 472 -8.04 19.18 -8.13
CA ILE A 472 -6.82 19.61 -8.85
C ILE A 472 -6.75 21.15 -8.93
N ARG A 473 -7.83 21.80 -9.37
CA ARG A 473 -7.87 23.26 -9.55
C ARG A 473 -7.61 23.98 -8.24
N ASN A 474 -8.26 23.56 -7.17
CA ASN A 474 -8.17 24.17 -5.85
C ASN A 474 -6.79 23.89 -5.22
N SER A 475 -6.21 22.71 -5.43
CA SER A 475 -4.83 22.40 -4.99
C SER A 475 -3.83 23.35 -5.65
N ILE A 476 -3.93 23.55 -6.97
CA ILE A 476 -3.08 24.50 -7.70
C ILE A 476 -3.29 25.93 -7.20
N SER A 477 -4.55 26.32 -6.94
CA SER A 477 -4.89 27.64 -6.39
C SER A 477 -4.24 27.86 -5.02
N PHE A 478 -4.37 26.90 -4.11
CA PHE A 478 -3.76 26.95 -2.78
C PHE A 478 -2.24 27.06 -2.86
N ILE A 479 -1.60 26.21 -3.67
CA ILE A 479 -0.14 26.25 -3.86
C ILE A 479 0.28 27.63 -4.38
N ARG A 480 -0.45 28.22 -5.34
CA ARG A 480 -0.17 29.58 -5.83
C ARG A 480 -0.29 30.63 -4.74
N LEU A 481 -1.34 30.58 -3.92
CA LEU A 481 -1.54 31.51 -2.80
C LEU A 481 -0.42 31.38 -1.75
N ARG A 482 -0.04 30.16 -1.38
CA ARG A 482 1.04 29.91 -0.41
C ARG A 482 2.41 30.30 -0.97
N THR A 483 2.66 30.05 -2.25
CA THR A 483 3.89 30.50 -2.92
C THR A 483 3.99 32.04 -2.93
N LYS A 484 2.86 32.73 -3.12
CA LYS A 484 2.80 34.20 -3.03
C LYS A 484 3.16 34.68 -1.61
N LEU A 485 2.54 34.11 -0.58
CA LEU A 485 2.86 34.44 0.82
C LEU A 485 4.32 34.15 1.16
N LEU A 486 4.85 33.01 0.71
CA LEU A 486 6.25 32.65 0.90
C LEU A 486 7.16 33.72 0.29
N ARG A 487 6.87 34.19 -0.93
CA ARG A 487 7.64 35.25 -1.59
C ARG A 487 7.57 36.58 -0.85
N GLU A 488 6.39 36.98 -0.39
CA GLU A 488 6.20 38.24 0.36
C GLU A 488 6.97 38.24 1.69
N ASN A 489 7.16 37.06 2.29
CA ASN A 489 7.81 36.91 3.59
C ASN A 489 9.20 36.29 3.53
N ILE A 490 9.76 36.01 2.34
CA ILE A 490 11.05 35.30 2.25
C ILE A 490 12.22 36.11 2.80
N ASN A 491 12.08 37.43 2.91
CA ASN A 491 13.07 38.32 3.50
C ASN A 491 13.11 38.23 5.04
N ASP A 492 12.11 37.61 5.67
CA ASP A 492 12.18 37.27 7.10
C ASP A 492 13.19 36.13 7.31
N PRO A 493 14.22 36.33 8.16
CA PRO A 493 15.24 35.31 8.41
C PRO A 493 14.68 33.97 8.88
N LYS A 494 13.57 33.96 9.65
CA LYS A 494 12.95 32.72 10.13
C LYS A 494 12.31 31.93 8.98
N THR A 495 11.57 32.63 8.12
CA THR A 495 10.93 32.05 6.93
C THR A 495 11.97 31.50 5.94
N ALA A 496 13.03 32.25 5.67
CA ALA A 496 14.13 31.80 4.81
C ALA A 496 14.84 30.56 5.37
N LYS A 497 15.12 30.55 6.68
CA LYS A 497 15.72 29.41 7.36
C LYS A 497 14.84 28.16 7.25
N TYR A 498 13.54 28.28 7.58
CA TYR A 498 12.60 27.15 7.50
C TYR A 498 12.57 26.54 6.09
N LEU A 499 12.42 27.38 5.06
CA LEU A 499 12.37 26.89 3.69
C LEU A 499 13.67 26.20 3.29
N PHE A 500 14.83 26.75 3.68
CA PHE A 500 16.12 26.14 3.43
C PHE A 500 16.25 24.78 4.13
N ASP A 501 15.90 24.69 5.41
CA ASP A 501 16.03 23.47 6.20
C ASP A 501 15.05 22.39 5.71
N TYR A 502 13.82 22.75 5.37
CA TYR A 502 12.85 21.83 4.76
C TYR A 502 13.30 21.36 3.37
N SER A 503 13.79 22.27 2.53
CA SER A 503 14.33 21.91 1.21
C SER A 503 15.58 21.04 1.32
N ASN A 504 16.42 21.30 2.33
CA ASN A 504 17.60 20.51 2.61
C ASN A 504 17.21 19.13 3.14
N TYR A 505 16.21 19.02 4.00
CA TYR A 505 15.62 17.74 4.39
C TYR A 505 15.16 16.95 3.16
N LEU A 506 14.38 17.56 2.26
CA LEU A 506 13.89 16.89 1.05
C LEU A 506 15.04 16.49 0.10
N TYR A 507 16.08 17.31 -0.03
CA TYR A 507 17.28 16.97 -0.81
C TYR A 507 18.10 15.83 -0.19
N GLN A 508 18.38 15.91 1.12
CA GLN A 508 19.09 14.85 1.85
C GLN A 508 18.28 13.55 1.82
N SER A 509 16.95 13.67 1.79
CA SER A 509 15.99 12.58 1.58
C SER A 509 15.92 12.05 0.14
N GLY A 510 16.71 12.63 -0.78
CA GLY A 510 16.75 12.24 -2.19
C GLY A 510 15.51 12.58 -3.01
N ALA A 511 14.57 13.36 -2.46
CA ALA A 511 13.40 13.87 -3.18
C ALA A 511 13.79 14.87 -4.28
N PHE A 512 14.92 15.55 -4.10
CA PHE A 512 15.55 16.42 -5.09
C PHE A 512 16.92 15.89 -5.48
N LYS A 513 17.29 16.03 -6.76
CA LYS A 513 18.63 15.67 -7.27
C LYS A 513 19.65 16.76 -7.00
N ASP A 514 19.19 18.02 -6.97
CA ASP A 514 20.05 19.18 -6.83
C ASP A 514 19.94 19.72 -5.40
N ARG A 515 21.09 20.08 -4.82
CA ARG A 515 21.16 20.66 -3.47
C ARG A 515 20.47 22.02 -3.46
N PRO A 516 19.62 22.34 -2.45
CA PRO A 516 19.09 23.68 -2.32
C PRO A 516 20.22 24.67 -2.09
N GLN A 517 20.17 25.80 -2.82
CA GLN A 517 21.09 26.91 -2.62
C GLN A 517 20.50 27.85 -1.57
N LYS A 518 21.34 28.48 -0.74
CA LYS A 518 20.90 29.58 0.12
C LYS A 518 20.50 30.74 -0.78
N ILE A 519 19.33 31.30 -0.54
CA ILE A 519 18.89 32.51 -1.25
C ILE A 519 19.74 33.69 -0.76
N SER A 520 20.36 34.42 -1.68
CA SER A 520 20.89 35.74 -1.39
C SER A 520 19.82 36.80 -1.65
N GLN A 521 19.94 37.95 -0.99
CA GLN A 521 19.05 39.09 -1.15
C GLN A 521 19.03 39.60 -2.60
N GLU A 522 20.19 39.62 -3.27
CA GLU A 522 20.35 39.99 -4.70
C GLU A 522 19.55 39.08 -5.66
N PHE A 523 19.42 37.79 -5.32
CA PHE A 523 18.75 36.81 -6.18
C PHE A 523 17.22 37.00 -6.21
N ILE A 524 16.65 37.48 -5.10
CA ILE A 524 15.22 37.80 -4.94
C ILE A 524 14.87 39.08 -5.71
N GLU A 525 15.75 40.07 -5.68
CA GLU A 525 15.55 41.36 -6.34
C GLU A 525 15.58 41.26 -7.87
N GLN A 526 16.32 40.28 -8.43
CA GLN A 526 16.51 40.13 -9.88
C GLN A 526 15.41 39.33 -10.61
N ASN A 527 14.51 38.62 -9.91
CA ASN A 527 13.54 37.72 -10.53
C ASN A 527 12.10 38.02 -10.08
N SER A 528 11.24 38.48 -11.01
CA SER A 528 9.95 39.10 -10.66
C SER A 528 8.66 38.39 -11.13
N SER A 529 8.72 37.25 -11.85
CA SER A 529 7.53 36.64 -12.50
C SER A 529 7.01 35.34 -11.85
N VAL A 530 5.68 35.17 -11.75
CA VAL A 530 4.99 34.25 -10.81
C VAL A 530 5.17 32.72 -11.06
N ILE A 531 5.42 32.26 -12.28
CA ILE A 531 5.50 30.79 -12.60
C ILE A 531 6.82 30.41 -13.27
N ARG A 532 7.41 31.31 -14.06
CA ARG A 532 8.78 31.14 -14.53
C ARG A 532 9.80 31.46 -13.43
N GLY A 533 9.46 32.39 -12.54
CA GLY A 533 10.23 32.78 -11.36
C GLY A 533 10.41 31.62 -10.39
N SER A 534 9.40 31.06 -9.73
CA SER A 534 9.63 30.03 -8.69
C SER A 534 10.47 28.82 -9.15
N LEU A 535 10.38 28.42 -10.42
CA LEU A 535 11.17 27.33 -11.02
C LEU A 535 12.57 27.77 -11.52
N GLN A 536 12.81 29.06 -11.80
CA GLN A 536 14.14 29.64 -12.08
C GLN A 536 14.83 30.17 -10.80
N GLU A 537 14.05 30.68 -9.86
CA GLU A 537 14.37 31.16 -8.51
C GLU A 537 14.74 29.99 -7.60
N TRP A 538 14.13 28.82 -7.79
CA TRP A 538 14.44 27.64 -6.99
C TRP A 538 14.76 26.45 -7.90
N PRO A 539 15.96 26.44 -8.51
CA PRO A 539 16.34 25.44 -9.50
C PRO A 539 16.16 24.00 -8.99
N PHE A 540 16.33 23.78 -7.69
CA PHE A 540 16.19 22.47 -7.06
C PHE A 540 14.75 21.92 -7.15
N LEU A 541 13.71 22.76 -7.21
CA LEU A 541 12.32 22.30 -7.40
C LEU A 541 12.10 21.65 -8.78
N LYS A 542 12.89 22.01 -9.80
CA LYS A 542 12.90 21.30 -11.09
C LYS A 542 13.58 19.93 -11.01
N SER A 543 14.34 19.68 -9.94
CA SER A 543 15.21 18.52 -9.80
C SER A 543 14.52 17.32 -9.13
N ILE A 544 13.18 17.31 -9.05
CA ILE A 544 12.39 16.22 -8.44
C ILE A 544 12.89 14.86 -8.93
N ASN A 545 13.17 13.99 -7.97
CA ASN A 545 13.67 12.66 -8.22
C ASN A 545 12.52 11.66 -8.37
N THR A 546 11.83 11.75 -9.51
CA THR A 546 10.70 10.85 -9.83
C THR A 546 11.05 9.36 -9.77
N GLY A 547 12.30 8.99 -10.05
CA GLY A 547 12.75 7.61 -9.93
C GLY A 547 12.81 7.11 -8.49
N MET A 548 13.18 7.98 -7.54
CA MET A 548 13.14 7.67 -6.12
C MET A 548 11.69 7.58 -5.62
N LEU A 549 10.83 8.54 -6.00
CA LEU A 549 9.42 8.54 -5.60
C LEU A 549 8.69 7.26 -6.05
N ASN A 550 8.86 6.86 -7.32
CA ASN A 550 8.30 5.60 -7.81
C ASN A 550 8.80 4.38 -7.02
N LEU A 551 10.08 4.39 -6.63
CA LEU A 551 10.67 3.31 -5.85
C LEU A 551 10.11 3.25 -4.41
N ALA A 552 9.96 4.42 -3.77
CA ALA A 552 9.35 4.52 -2.45
C ALA A 552 7.89 4.02 -2.47
N THR A 553 7.12 4.43 -3.49
CA THR A 553 5.76 3.90 -3.69
C THR A 553 5.75 2.40 -3.92
N TYR A 554 6.63 1.87 -4.78
CA TYR A 554 6.70 0.43 -5.05
C TYR A 554 6.93 -0.38 -3.77
N PHE A 555 7.84 0.05 -2.90
CA PHE A 555 8.10 -0.66 -1.64
C PHE A 555 7.07 -0.42 -0.54
N HIS A 556 6.25 0.63 -0.69
CA HIS A 556 5.13 0.88 0.21
C HIS A 556 3.94 -0.02 -0.09
N VAL A 557 3.57 -0.15 -1.37
CA VAL A 557 2.40 -0.94 -1.80
C VAL A 557 2.61 -2.43 -1.55
N ILE A 558 1.51 -3.18 -1.40
CA ILE A 558 1.52 -4.61 -1.05
C ILE A 558 2.42 -5.41 -2.00
N ASP A 559 2.39 -5.10 -3.29
CA ASP A 559 3.18 -5.80 -4.32
C ASP A 559 4.69 -5.76 -4.10
N GLY A 560 5.26 -4.62 -3.70
CA GLY A 560 6.67 -4.57 -3.37
C GLY A 560 6.94 -5.03 -1.93
N ALA A 561 6.05 -4.67 -1.00
CA ALA A 561 6.23 -4.92 0.43
C ALA A 561 6.28 -6.42 0.78
N LYS A 562 5.47 -7.25 0.11
CA LYS A 562 5.41 -8.71 0.36
C LYS A 562 6.75 -9.43 0.22
N HIS A 563 7.66 -8.91 -0.62
CA HIS A 563 8.97 -9.52 -0.85
C HIS A 563 9.94 -9.35 0.34
N PHE A 564 9.67 -8.41 1.25
CA PHE A 564 10.47 -8.25 2.47
C PHE A 564 10.14 -9.29 3.54
N LEU A 565 8.90 -9.81 3.53
CA LEU A 565 8.38 -10.74 4.54
C LEU A 565 9.07 -12.11 4.53
N ASN A 566 9.85 -12.41 3.49
CA ASN A 566 10.66 -13.63 3.38
C ASN A 566 11.99 -13.56 4.14
N ARG A 567 12.25 -12.46 4.87
CA ARG A 567 13.47 -12.25 5.66
C ARG A 567 13.19 -12.45 7.15
N THR A 568 14.24 -12.42 7.96
CA THR A 568 14.09 -12.38 9.42
C THR A 568 13.88 -10.93 9.86
N PRO A 569 12.76 -10.58 10.52
CA PRO A 569 12.56 -9.23 11.03
C PRO A 569 13.35 -8.99 12.32
N HIS A 570 13.63 -7.72 12.60
CA HIS A 570 13.97 -7.24 13.94
C HIS A 570 12.68 -7.01 14.72
N LYS A 571 12.52 -7.67 15.88
CA LYS A 571 11.33 -7.56 16.72
C LYS A 571 11.57 -6.52 17.81
N ILE A 572 10.73 -5.48 17.85
CA ILE A 572 10.78 -4.36 18.81
C ILE A 572 9.58 -4.41 19.75
#